data_AF-A0A1E1MTM7-F1
#
_entry.id   AF-A0A1E1MTM7-F1
#
_cell.length_a   1.000
_cell.length_b   1.000
_cell.length_c   1.000
_cell.angle_alpha   90.00
_cell.angle_beta   90.00
_cell.angle_gamma   90.00
#
_symmetry.space_group_name_H-M   'P 1'
#
loop_
_entity.id
_entity.type
_entity.pdbx_description
1 polymer ?
#
loop_
_entity_poly.entity_id
_entity_poly.type
_entity_poly.pdbx_seq_one_letter_code
_entity_poly.pdbx_strand_id
1 'polypeptide(L)'
;MGAVYTNAKYVLCWLGPLSGAEAESTAVLAIDFLRTFNRSPHEHLQKARQHLHSGDDANMTVEDADLLKSWLAVKTLFDVEYFHRAWIIQEVGLAQDARFFWGTQDLWMEWGEVARFCRFLDDNGASVINHLGMKSWVCNHINLVWVTDSSGKPEHSFIEVLHWARVHRSTDPRDFVYALLSHPTAKVDGKLLVEPDYTITTAQAYTQLALRVVETMDTLEILAFVDHHEEPGVLDIPSWVPDWHALNLTAPLRCPTKAANEKSDKSVSILESESGKILRCRGVFVDTLRAISEMIEPSGLIVTTLEKEKQKKIPFLIDHIWRETVIKPEIPLASIGELIVALGLVLTGGYWDTKDSTVGDRQEQQSYDLAALILEYERVRTDRDLDGLFVSLSTEEQELVRSMAIQGSAHQFVQDMTWTSMCRRVFRTAKGHFGLGPRTMKEGDMIVVVQGSKYPLILRRCGLYFRLVGPTLVNGFMNGEASLRCDGGVIFEQNYDII
;
A
#
# COMPACT_ATOMS: atom_id res chain seq x y z
N MET A 1 5.09 -5.41 -29.21
CA MET A 1 3.95 -6.19 -28.66
C MET A 1 2.70 -5.33 -28.47
N GLY A 2 2.74 -4.19 -27.77
CA GLY A 2 1.53 -3.37 -27.52
C GLY A 2 0.65 -3.08 -28.74
N ALA A 3 1.23 -2.75 -29.89
CA ALA A 3 0.47 -2.50 -31.13
C ALA A 3 -0.38 -3.71 -31.59
N VAL A 4 -0.01 -4.95 -31.26
CA VAL A 4 -0.80 -6.13 -31.60
C VAL A 4 -2.11 -6.13 -30.80
N TYR A 5 -2.04 -5.91 -29.48
CA TYR A 5 -3.21 -5.93 -28.60
C TYR A 5 -4.12 -4.73 -28.83
N THR A 6 -3.57 -3.53 -29.03
CA THR A 6 -4.35 -2.32 -29.33
C THR A 6 -5.22 -2.46 -30.58
N ASN A 7 -4.70 -3.14 -31.61
CA ASN A 7 -5.40 -3.33 -32.88
C ASN A 7 -6.25 -4.61 -32.91
N ALA A 8 -6.20 -5.44 -31.88
CA ALA A 8 -6.99 -6.66 -31.80
C ALA A 8 -8.45 -6.33 -31.47
N LYS A 9 -9.38 -6.90 -32.24
CA LYS A 9 -10.81 -6.81 -31.94
C LYS A 9 -11.18 -7.61 -30.68
N TYR A 10 -10.54 -8.77 -30.52
CA TYR A 10 -10.71 -9.66 -29.38
C TYR A 10 -9.35 -10.19 -28.93
N VAL A 11 -9.13 -10.23 -27.62
CA VAL A 11 -7.99 -10.91 -26.99
C VAL A 11 -8.54 -12.10 -26.21
N LEU A 12 -8.30 -13.31 -26.73
CA LEU A 12 -8.74 -14.55 -26.10
C LEU A 12 -7.65 -15.02 -25.14
N CYS A 13 -7.95 -14.91 -23.84
CA CYS A 13 -7.06 -15.24 -22.74
C CYS A 13 -7.35 -16.68 -22.28
N TRP A 14 -6.38 -17.58 -22.40
CA TRP A 14 -6.52 -18.96 -21.94
C TRP A 14 -5.96 -19.13 -20.53
N LEU A 15 -6.83 -19.40 -19.56
CA LEU A 15 -6.47 -19.59 -18.15
C LEU A 15 -5.78 -20.93 -17.87
N GLY A 16 -5.86 -21.88 -18.79
CA GLY A 16 -5.26 -23.21 -18.63
C GLY A 16 -6.31 -24.32 -18.55
N PRO A 17 -5.84 -25.59 -18.60
CA PRO A 17 -6.70 -26.75 -18.45
C PRO A 17 -7.21 -26.89 -17.00
N LEU A 18 -8.41 -27.45 -16.86
CA LEU A 18 -8.94 -27.86 -15.56
C LEU A 18 -8.32 -29.20 -15.16
N SER A 19 -7.80 -29.27 -13.93
CA SER A 19 -7.04 -30.44 -13.44
C SER A 19 -7.67 -30.95 -12.14
N GLY A 20 -8.19 -32.18 -12.16
CA GLY A 20 -8.80 -32.82 -10.98
C GLY A 20 -10.32 -33.01 -11.10
N ALA A 21 -10.86 -33.89 -10.27
CA ALA A 21 -12.26 -34.33 -10.36
C ALA A 21 -13.30 -33.22 -10.10
N GLU A 22 -12.94 -32.21 -9.31
CA GLU A 22 -13.83 -31.10 -8.92
C GLU A 22 -13.46 -29.77 -9.61
N ALA A 23 -12.52 -29.78 -10.55
CA ALA A 23 -12.01 -28.55 -11.14
C ALA A 23 -13.07 -27.83 -11.99
N GLU A 24 -13.87 -28.57 -12.76
CA GLU A 24 -14.94 -28.01 -13.59
C GLU A 24 -16.06 -27.41 -12.76
N SER A 25 -16.56 -28.13 -11.74
CA SER A 25 -17.58 -27.60 -10.84
C SER A 25 -17.09 -26.38 -10.06
N THR A 26 -15.83 -26.38 -9.62
CA THR A 26 -15.19 -25.22 -8.96
C THR A 26 -15.12 -24.02 -9.90
N ALA A 27 -14.71 -24.22 -11.16
CA ALA A 27 -14.61 -23.14 -12.12
C ALA A 27 -15.99 -22.57 -12.47
N VAL A 28 -17.01 -23.42 -12.72
CA VAL A 28 -18.40 -22.99 -12.90
C VAL A 28 -18.88 -22.16 -11.72
N LEU A 29 -18.69 -22.66 -10.50
CA LEU A 29 -19.08 -21.96 -9.27
C LEU A 29 -18.37 -20.61 -9.13
N ALA A 30 -17.08 -20.52 -9.46
CA ALA A 30 -16.32 -19.27 -9.39
C ALA A 30 -16.88 -18.22 -10.36
N ILE A 31 -17.15 -18.60 -11.61
CA ILE A 31 -17.67 -17.68 -12.63
C ILE A 31 -19.08 -17.21 -12.27
N ASP A 32 -19.95 -18.13 -11.88
CA ASP A 32 -21.33 -17.80 -11.50
C ASP A 32 -21.37 -16.94 -10.25
N PHE A 33 -20.55 -17.25 -9.25
CA PHE A 33 -20.47 -16.44 -8.03
C PHE A 33 -19.91 -15.04 -8.29
N LEU A 34 -18.88 -14.90 -9.13
CA LEU A 34 -18.35 -13.59 -9.51
C LEU A 34 -19.44 -12.72 -10.19
N ARG A 35 -20.26 -13.33 -11.05
CA ARG A 35 -21.39 -12.67 -11.73
C ARG A 35 -22.50 -12.27 -10.78
N THR A 36 -22.91 -13.14 -9.86
CA THR A 36 -23.94 -12.83 -8.86
C THR A 36 -23.44 -11.78 -7.88
N PHE A 37 -22.19 -11.90 -7.42
CA PHE A 37 -21.53 -10.88 -6.60
C PHE A 37 -21.59 -9.50 -7.26
N ASN A 38 -21.21 -9.38 -8.53
CA ASN A 38 -21.23 -8.11 -9.26
C ASN A 38 -22.62 -7.48 -9.40
N ARG A 39 -23.71 -8.23 -9.17
CA ARG A 39 -25.10 -7.70 -9.16
C ARG A 39 -25.49 -7.14 -7.79
N SER A 40 -24.98 -7.73 -6.71
CA SER A 40 -25.32 -7.36 -5.32
C SER A 40 -24.08 -7.38 -4.39
N PRO A 41 -23.04 -6.59 -4.67
CA PRO A 41 -21.72 -6.80 -4.04
C PRO A 41 -21.72 -6.47 -2.54
N HIS A 42 -22.47 -5.46 -2.11
CA HIS A 42 -22.61 -5.10 -0.70
C HIS A 42 -23.31 -6.20 0.13
N GLU A 43 -24.34 -6.84 -0.43
CA GLU A 43 -25.09 -7.91 0.25
C GLU A 43 -24.20 -9.14 0.48
N HIS A 44 -23.50 -9.59 -0.56
CA HIS A 44 -22.58 -10.72 -0.46
C HIS A 44 -21.43 -10.44 0.50
N LEU A 45 -20.90 -9.21 0.49
CA LEU A 45 -19.84 -8.81 1.40
C LEU A 45 -20.33 -8.73 2.85
N GLN A 46 -21.54 -8.24 3.10
CA GLN A 46 -22.14 -8.22 4.43
C GLN A 46 -22.30 -9.65 5.00
N LYS A 47 -22.82 -10.58 4.19
CA LYS A 47 -22.95 -12.00 4.57
C LYS A 47 -21.60 -12.63 4.89
N ALA A 48 -20.59 -12.37 4.05
CA ALA A 48 -19.24 -12.85 4.29
C ALA A 48 -18.68 -12.35 5.64
N ARG A 49 -18.83 -11.05 5.94
CA ARG A 49 -18.37 -10.46 7.20
C ARG A 49 -19.08 -11.06 8.41
N GLN A 50 -20.40 -11.25 8.35
CA GLN A 50 -21.15 -11.90 9.43
C GLN A 50 -20.56 -13.27 9.78
N HIS A 51 -20.22 -14.05 8.75
CA HIS A 51 -19.56 -15.34 8.92
C HIS A 51 -18.13 -15.22 9.49
N LEU A 52 -17.34 -14.23 9.07
CA LEU A 52 -15.98 -14.01 9.59
C LEU A 52 -15.95 -13.67 11.09
N HIS A 53 -16.95 -12.90 11.55
CA HIS A 53 -17.00 -12.40 12.93
C HIS A 53 -17.75 -13.32 13.90
N SER A 54 -18.52 -14.31 13.42
CA SER A 54 -19.28 -15.24 14.28
C SER A 54 -18.41 -16.31 14.95
N GLY A 55 -17.14 -16.47 14.54
CA GLY A 55 -16.25 -17.53 15.04
C GLY A 55 -16.62 -18.92 14.51
N ASP A 56 -15.67 -19.86 14.59
CA ASP A 56 -15.87 -21.23 14.10
C ASP A 56 -16.83 -22.06 15.00
N ASP A 57 -17.25 -21.49 16.14
CA ASP A 57 -18.16 -22.08 17.14
C ASP A 57 -19.65 -21.84 16.85
N ALA A 58 -19.99 -21.00 15.88
CA ALA A 58 -21.35 -20.96 15.36
C ALA A 58 -21.58 -22.23 14.52
N ASN A 59 -22.65 -22.99 14.82
CA ASN A 59 -23.06 -24.11 13.98
C ASN A 59 -23.22 -23.64 12.53
N MET A 60 -22.20 -23.92 11.70
CA MET A 60 -22.15 -23.51 10.30
C MET A 60 -23.40 -24.04 9.59
N THR A 61 -24.24 -23.14 9.09
CA THR A 61 -25.41 -23.56 8.33
C THR A 61 -24.97 -24.08 6.96
N VAL A 62 -25.86 -24.81 6.27
CA VAL A 62 -25.59 -25.24 4.89
C VAL A 62 -25.36 -24.03 3.98
N GLU A 63 -26.10 -22.94 4.21
CA GLU A 63 -25.97 -21.69 3.45
C GLU A 63 -24.60 -21.03 3.68
N ASP A 64 -24.09 -21.04 4.92
CA ASP A 64 -22.75 -20.53 5.23
C ASP A 64 -21.65 -21.35 4.56
N ALA A 65 -21.80 -22.68 4.59
CA ALA A 65 -20.86 -23.59 3.95
C ALA A 65 -20.82 -23.38 2.43
N ASP A 66 -21.97 -23.18 1.78
CA ASP A 66 -22.06 -22.95 0.34
C ASP A 66 -21.55 -21.55 -0.06
N LEU A 67 -21.77 -20.54 0.77
CA LEU A 67 -21.18 -19.21 0.59
C LEU A 67 -19.65 -19.28 0.68
N LEU A 68 -19.11 -19.97 1.69
CA LEU A 68 -17.66 -20.14 1.84
C LEU A 68 -17.06 -20.89 0.66
N LYS A 69 -17.69 -21.98 0.19
CA LYS A 69 -17.26 -22.68 -1.04
C LYS A 69 -17.21 -21.75 -2.24
N SER A 70 -18.20 -20.86 -2.39
CA SER A 70 -18.25 -19.90 -3.50
C SER A 70 -17.09 -18.90 -3.46
N TRP A 71 -16.76 -18.39 -2.27
CA TRP A 71 -15.59 -17.55 -2.06
C TRP A 71 -14.27 -18.28 -2.34
N LEU A 72 -14.13 -19.53 -1.90
CA LEU A 72 -12.95 -20.36 -2.15
C LEU A 72 -12.80 -20.72 -3.64
N ALA A 73 -13.91 -20.87 -4.37
CA ALA A 73 -13.90 -21.05 -5.81
C ALA A 73 -13.33 -19.82 -6.53
N VAL A 74 -13.77 -18.61 -6.15
CA VAL A 74 -13.20 -17.36 -6.68
C VAL A 74 -11.74 -17.16 -6.24
N LYS A 75 -11.37 -17.59 -5.02
CA LYS A 75 -9.96 -17.62 -4.63
C LYS A 75 -9.13 -18.48 -5.59
N THR A 76 -9.64 -19.65 -5.96
CA THR A 76 -8.97 -20.56 -6.92
C THR A 76 -8.78 -19.90 -8.28
N LEU A 77 -9.74 -19.10 -8.76
CA LEU A 77 -9.60 -18.31 -9.98
C LEU A 77 -8.39 -17.37 -9.92
N PHE A 78 -8.21 -16.63 -8.83
CA PHE A 78 -7.07 -15.71 -8.69
C PHE A 78 -5.73 -16.40 -8.41
N ASP A 79 -5.74 -17.69 -8.07
CA ASP A 79 -4.52 -18.51 -7.95
C ASP A 79 -4.02 -19.02 -9.31
N VAL A 80 -4.79 -18.86 -10.40
CA VAL A 80 -4.37 -19.26 -11.75
C VAL A 80 -3.17 -18.45 -12.22
N GLU A 81 -2.11 -19.16 -12.64
CA GLU A 81 -0.80 -18.59 -13.02
C GLU A 81 -0.90 -17.46 -14.06
N TYR A 82 -1.88 -17.53 -14.97
CA TYR A 82 -2.11 -16.51 -16.01
C TYR A 82 -2.13 -15.08 -15.44
N PHE A 83 -2.83 -14.88 -14.31
CA PHE A 83 -2.98 -13.56 -13.68
C PHE A 83 -1.70 -13.03 -13.03
N HIS A 84 -0.66 -13.86 -12.89
CA HIS A 84 0.59 -13.52 -12.21
C HIS A 84 1.72 -13.17 -13.18
N ARG A 85 1.47 -13.07 -14.48
CA ARG A 85 2.50 -12.82 -15.52
C ARG A 85 2.64 -11.32 -15.82
N ALA A 86 3.83 -10.81 -16.11
CA ALA A 86 3.98 -9.38 -16.44
C ALA A 86 3.26 -9.00 -17.76
N TRP A 87 3.21 -9.92 -18.72
CA TRP A 87 2.67 -9.65 -20.05
C TRP A 87 1.14 -9.50 -20.10
N ILE A 88 0.40 -10.07 -19.14
CA ILE A 88 -1.08 -9.91 -19.09
C ILE A 88 -1.47 -8.42 -18.97
N ILE A 89 -0.63 -7.61 -18.32
CA ILE A 89 -0.89 -6.18 -18.14
C ILE A 89 -1.11 -5.50 -19.50
N GLN A 90 -0.27 -5.78 -20.50
CA GLN A 90 -0.48 -5.28 -21.87
C GLN A 90 -1.58 -6.04 -22.61
N GLU A 91 -1.62 -7.37 -22.47
CA GLU A 91 -2.58 -8.23 -23.19
C GLU A 91 -4.03 -7.80 -22.94
N VAL A 92 -4.35 -7.54 -21.67
CA VAL A 92 -5.71 -7.22 -21.21
C VAL A 92 -5.94 -5.72 -21.22
N GLY A 93 -4.98 -4.92 -20.78
CA GLY A 93 -5.17 -3.47 -20.66
C GLY A 93 -5.23 -2.72 -21.98
N LEU A 94 -4.62 -3.25 -23.05
CA LEU A 94 -4.70 -2.68 -24.40
C LEU A 94 -5.81 -3.30 -25.25
N ALA A 95 -6.49 -4.35 -24.75
CA ALA A 95 -7.53 -5.03 -25.50
C ALA A 95 -8.79 -4.16 -25.62
N GLN A 96 -9.45 -4.23 -26.78
CA GLN A 96 -10.80 -3.69 -26.93
C GLN A 96 -11.84 -4.57 -26.23
N ASP A 97 -11.65 -5.90 -26.30
CA ASP A 97 -12.49 -6.92 -25.65
C ASP A 97 -11.58 -8.10 -25.25
N ALA A 98 -11.36 -8.28 -23.94
CA ALA A 98 -10.58 -9.38 -23.39
C ALA A 98 -11.50 -10.41 -22.73
N ARG A 99 -11.40 -11.67 -23.18
CA ARG A 99 -12.23 -12.79 -22.72
C ARG A 99 -11.37 -13.91 -22.16
N PHE A 100 -11.68 -14.35 -20.97
CA PHE A 100 -10.94 -15.35 -20.23
C PHE A 100 -11.67 -16.69 -20.32
N PHE A 101 -11.05 -17.68 -20.93
CA PHE A 101 -11.55 -19.04 -21.07
C PHE A 101 -10.82 -19.96 -20.10
N TRP A 102 -11.57 -20.81 -19.39
CA TRP A 102 -11.02 -21.70 -18.37
C TRP A 102 -11.40 -23.15 -18.66
N GLY A 103 -10.43 -23.97 -19.07
CA GLY A 103 -10.62 -25.40 -19.31
C GLY A 103 -11.40 -25.79 -20.56
N THR A 104 -12.50 -25.10 -20.88
CA THR A 104 -13.32 -25.35 -22.06
C THR A 104 -13.68 -24.04 -22.78
N GLN A 105 -14.19 -24.16 -24.00
CA GLN A 105 -14.65 -22.99 -24.79
C GLN A 105 -15.93 -22.37 -24.23
N ASP A 106 -16.73 -23.13 -23.48
CA ASP A 106 -18.04 -22.71 -22.98
C ASP A 106 -17.93 -22.02 -21.61
N LEU A 107 -16.81 -22.22 -20.92
CA LEU A 107 -16.54 -21.66 -19.60
C LEU A 107 -15.66 -20.41 -19.71
N TRP A 108 -16.31 -19.23 -19.75
CA TRP A 108 -15.62 -17.96 -19.95
C TRP A 108 -16.24 -16.77 -19.21
N MET A 109 -15.43 -15.73 -19.03
CA MET A 109 -15.79 -14.44 -18.41
C MET A 109 -15.14 -13.27 -19.18
N GLU A 110 -15.73 -12.09 -19.09
CA GLU A 110 -15.14 -10.86 -19.62
C GLU A 110 -14.22 -10.19 -18.59
N TRP A 111 -13.16 -9.51 -19.05
CA TRP A 111 -12.32 -8.71 -18.16
C TRP A 111 -13.12 -7.72 -17.33
N GLY A 112 -14.14 -7.09 -17.91
CA GLY A 112 -14.98 -6.12 -17.21
C GLY A 112 -15.69 -6.69 -15.97
N GLU A 113 -15.99 -7.99 -15.97
CA GLU A 113 -16.57 -8.68 -14.81
C GLU A 113 -15.51 -8.84 -13.70
N VAL A 114 -14.30 -9.29 -14.06
CA VAL A 114 -13.17 -9.47 -13.13
C VAL A 114 -12.72 -8.13 -12.56
N ALA A 115 -12.54 -7.12 -13.42
CA ALA A 115 -12.12 -5.78 -13.07
C ALA A 115 -13.05 -5.14 -12.04
N ARG A 116 -14.37 -5.25 -12.24
CA ARG A 116 -15.40 -4.72 -11.35
C ARG A 116 -15.36 -5.39 -9.97
N PHE A 117 -15.27 -6.72 -9.96
CA PHE A 117 -15.17 -7.50 -8.73
C PHE A 117 -13.94 -7.09 -7.91
N CYS A 118 -12.78 -7.01 -8.56
CA CYS A 118 -11.52 -6.70 -7.91
C CYS A 118 -11.48 -5.27 -7.35
N ARG A 119 -11.98 -4.29 -8.12
CA ARG A 119 -12.07 -2.89 -7.66
C ARG A 119 -12.96 -2.76 -6.43
N PHE A 120 -14.16 -3.36 -6.47
CA PHE A 120 -15.08 -3.31 -5.34
C PHE A 120 -14.47 -3.91 -4.07
N LEU A 121 -13.78 -5.04 -4.18
CA LEU A 121 -13.12 -5.68 -3.04
C LEU A 121 -11.90 -4.90 -2.54
N ASP A 122 -11.14 -4.22 -3.39
CA ASP A 122 -10.06 -3.34 -2.93
C ASP A 122 -10.62 -2.24 -2.03
N ASP A 123 -11.72 -1.62 -2.46
CA ASP A 123 -12.35 -0.49 -1.78
C ASP A 123 -13.13 -0.88 -0.51
N ASN A 124 -13.63 -2.11 -0.43
CA ASN A 124 -14.58 -2.51 0.63
C ASN A 124 -14.23 -3.83 1.33
N GLY A 125 -13.42 -4.68 0.73
CA GLY A 125 -13.31 -6.10 1.04
C GLY A 125 -12.04 -6.52 1.77
N ALA A 126 -11.28 -5.59 2.36
CA ALA A 126 -9.97 -5.88 2.96
C ALA A 126 -10.00 -7.06 3.95
N SER A 127 -11.01 -7.10 4.83
CA SER A 127 -11.16 -8.19 5.80
C SER A 127 -11.40 -9.56 5.16
N VAL A 128 -12.19 -9.62 4.08
CA VAL A 128 -12.46 -10.86 3.33
C VAL A 128 -11.23 -11.29 2.54
N ILE A 129 -10.55 -10.34 1.88
CA ILE A 129 -9.31 -10.60 1.14
C ILE A 129 -8.26 -11.21 2.06
N ASN A 130 -7.99 -10.56 3.19
CA ASN A 130 -6.96 -10.98 4.13
C ASN A 130 -7.33 -12.30 4.83
N HIS A 131 -8.59 -12.49 5.20
CA HIS A 131 -9.02 -13.72 5.85
C HIS A 131 -8.87 -14.95 4.94
N LEU A 132 -9.28 -14.82 3.69
CA LEU A 132 -9.24 -15.93 2.72
C LEU A 132 -7.88 -16.08 2.04
N GLY A 133 -6.96 -15.14 2.24
CA GLY A 133 -5.70 -15.08 1.47
C GLY A 133 -5.97 -14.94 -0.04
N MET A 134 -6.97 -14.14 -0.41
CA MET A 134 -7.41 -13.97 -1.80
C MET A 134 -6.47 -13.04 -2.56
N LYS A 135 -6.10 -13.42 -3.78
CA LYS A 135 -5.16 -12.64 -4.60
C LYS A 135 -5.83 -11.70 -5.59
N SER A 136 -7.03 -11.19 -5.30
CA SER A 136 -7.76 -10.28 -6.20
C SER A 136 -6.97 -9.01 -6.59
N TRP A 137 -6.02 -8.60 -5.75
CA TRP A 137 -5.10 -7.49 -5.98
C TRP A 137 -4.25 -7.66 -7.25
N VAL A 138 -3.91 -8.88 -7.69
CA VAL A 138 -3.14 -9.06 -8.94
C VAL A 138 -3.90 -8.52 -10.15
N CYS A 139 -5.21 -8.76 -10.19
CA CYS A 139 -6.08 -8.21 -11.23
C CYS A 139 -6.41 -6.74 -10.97
N ASN A 140 -6.61 -6.32 -9.70
CA ASN A 140 -6.86 -4.91 -9.42
C ASN A 140 -5.68 -4.02 -9.82
N HIS A 141 -4.45 -4.50 -9.67
CA HIS A 141 -3.26 -3.76 -10.09
C HIS A 141 -3.22 -3.54 -11.60
N ILE A 142 -3.77 -4.45 -12.40
CA ILE A 142 -3.97 -4.20 -13.85
C ILE A 142 -4.97 -3.05 -14.05
N ASN A 143 -6.06 -2.99 -13.27
CA ASN A 143 -6.98 -1.83 -13.32
C ASN A 143 -6.25 -0.53 -13.02
N LEU A 144 -5.40 -0.52 -11.99
CA LEU A 144 -4.64 0.66 -11.58
C LEU A 144 -3.61 1.08 -12.64
N VAL A 145 -2.92 0.14 -13.30
CA VAL A 145 -1.99 0.48 -14.39
C VAL A 145 -2.69 1.26 -15.51
N TRP A 146 -3.94 0.92 -15.84
CA TRP A 146 -4.67 1.49 -16.99
C TRP A 146 -5.77 2.48 -16.61
N VAL A 147 -5.81 2.93 -15.36
CA VAL A 147 -6.81 3.91 -14.92
C VAL A 147 -6.58 5.26 -15.60
N THR A 148 -7.67 5.90 -16.01
CA THR A 148 -7.65 7.19 -16.70
C THR A 148 -8.64 8.14 -16.07
N ASP A 149 -8.31 9.43 -16.10
CA ASP A 149 -9.20 10.49 -15.67
C ASP A 149 -10.38 10.67 -16.64
N SER A 150 -11.26 11.62 -16.35
CA SER A 150 -12.43 11.91 -17.20
C SER A 150 -12.08 12.39 -18.61
N SER A 151 -10.83 12.79 -18.86
CA SER A 151 -10.32 13.18 -20.18
C SER A 151 -9.67 12.01 -20.94
N GLY A 152 -9.55 10.83 -20.33
CA GLY A 152 -8.88 9.68 -20.89
C GLY A 152 -7.34 9.71 -20.74
N LYS A 153 -6.81 10.62 -19.93
CA LYS A 153 -5.37 10.68 -19.63
C LYS A 153 -5.06 9.71 -18.48
N PRO A 154 -3.94 8.98 -18.50
CA PRO A 154 -3.54 8.14 -17.37
C PRO A 154 -3.44 8.95 -16.07
N GLU A 155 -4.02 8.43 -14.98
CA GLU A 155 -3.98 9.12 -13.68
C GLU A 155 -2.60 9.00 -13.00
N HIS A 156 -1.86 7.94 -13.32
CA HIS A 156 -0.60 7.61 -12.65
C HIS A 156 0.63 7.91 -13.50
N SER A 157 1.70 8.37 -12.85
CA SER A 157 3.01 8.53 -13.50
C SER A 157 3.61 7.17 -13.89
N PHE A 158 4.62 7.16 -14.76
CA PHE A 158 5.23 5.88 -15.17
C PHE A 158 5.84 5.10 -14.01
N ILE A 159 6.40 5.79 -13.01
CA ILE A 159 6.95 5.12 -11.82
C ILE A 159 5.85 4.47 -10.98
N GLU A 160 4.71 5.14 -10.84
CA GLU A 160 3.56 4.57 -10.14
C GLU A 160 2.94 3.39 -10.91
N VAL A 161 2.88 3.48 -12.25
CA VAL A 161 2.51 2.35 -13.12
C VAL A 161 3.43 1.14 -12.90
N LEU A 162 4.75 1.37 -12.88
CA LEU A 162 5.72 0.33 -12.56
C LEU A 162 5.48 -0.23 -11.16
N HIS A 163 5.16 0.61 -10.16
CA HIS A 163 4.86 0.15 -8.82
C HIS A 163 3.65 -0.80 -8.78
N TRP A 164 2.54 -0.45 -9.44
CA TRP A 164 1.36 -1.32 -9.48
C TRP A 164 1.67 -2.65 -10.19
N ALA A 165 2.48 -2.61 -11.24
CA ALA A 165 2.84 -3.81 -11.96
C ALA A 165 3.70 -4.82 -11.16
N ARG A 166 4.36 -4.43 -10.05
CA ARG A 166 5.44 -5.21 -9.34
C ARG A 166 5.02 -6.57 -8.83
N VAL A 167 3.72 -6.80 -8.78
CA VAL A 167 3.11 -8.04 -8.31
C VAL A 167 3.13 -9.14 -9.38
N HIS A 168 3.42 -8.76 -10.64
CA HIS A 168 3.47 -9.65 -11.78
C HIS A 168 4.91 -10.11 -12.08
N ARG A 169 5.04 -11.39 -12.41
CA ARG A 169 6.31 -12.09 -12.58
C ARG A 169 6.83 -11.95 -14.00
N SER A 170 8.13 -11.72 -14.12
CA SER A 170 8.90 -11.85 -15.36
C SER A 170 10.08 -12.80 -15.16
N THR A 171 10.46 -13.52 -16.22
CA THR A 171 11.65 -14.39 -16.19
C THR A 171 12.93 -13.55 -16.26
N ASP A 172 12.97 -12.57 -17.17
CA ASP A 172 14.01 -11.55 -17.19
C ASP A 172 13.57 -10.36 -16.33
N PRO A 173 14.31 -9.97 -15.28
CA PRO A 173 13.95 -8.83 -14.45
C PRO A 173 13.79 -7.52 -15.26
N ARG A 174 14.54 -7.33 -16.34
CA ARG A 174 14.45 -6.11 -17.19
C ARG A 174 13.11 -6.01 -17.91
N ASP A 175 12.49 -7.14 -18.24
CA ASP A 175 11.17 -7.18 -18.87
C ASP A 175 10.09 -6.55 -17.97
N PHE A 176 10.35 -6.43 -16.67
CA PHE A 176 9.43 -5.73 -15.78
C PHE A 176 9.20 -4.27 -16.23
N VAL A 177 10.27 -3.59 -16.66
CA VAL A 177 10.20 -2.24 -17.21
C VAL A 177 9.78 -2.30 -18.69
N TYR A 178 10.40 -3.18 -19.47
CA TYR A 178 10.22 -3.20 -20.93
C TYR A 178 8.80 -3.62 -21.34
N ALA A 179 8.15 -4.48 -20.57
CA ALA A 179 6.76 -4.88 -20.77
C ALA A 179 5.77 -3.73 -20.50
N LEU A 180 6.20 -2.53 -20.11
CA LEU A 180 5.32 -1.38 -19.87
C LEU A 180 5.66 -0.16 -20.73
N LEU A 181 6.64 -0.26 -21.64
CA LEU A 181 7.01 0.85 -22.53
C LEU A 181 5.94 1.23 -23.57
N SER A 182 4.92 0.38 -23.75
CA SER A 182 3.74 0.72 -24.56
C SER A 182 2.77 1.66 -23.83
N HIS A 183 2.88 1.79 -22.50
CA HIS A 183 2.03 2.66 -21.70
C HIS A 183 2.31 4.15 -22.06
N PRO A 184 1.29 5.02 -22.20
CA PRO A 184 1.50 6.40 -22.65
C PRO A 184 2.49 7.19 -21.78
N THR A 185 2.53 6.92 -20.47
CA THR A 185 3.41 7.63 -19.52
C THR A 185 4.87 7.21 -19.59
N ALA A 186 5.20 6.12 -20.30
CA ALA A 186 6.58 5.71 -20.56
C ALA A 186 7.33 6.69 -21.49
N LYS A 187 6.65 7.71 -22.02
CA LYS A 187 7.19 8.70 -22.96
C LYS A 187 7.13 10.12 -22.40
N VAL A 188 8.18 10.88 -22.65
CA VAL A 188 8.27 12.32 -22.41
C VAL A 188 8.64 12.99 -23.73
N ASP A 189 7.87 13.99 -24.15
CA ASP A 189 8.04 14.68 -25.43
C ASP A 189 8.12 13.73 -26.64
N GLY A 190 7.33 12.65 -26.62
CA GLY A 190 7.26 11.65 -27.68
C GLY A 190 8.42 10.65 -27.70
N LYS A 191 9.41 10.78 -26.82
CA LYS A 191 10.54 9.84 -26.68
C LYS A 191 10.37 8.94 -25.47
N LEU A 192 10.76 7.67 -25.59
CA LEU A 192 10.75 6.75 -24.47
C LEU A 192 11.72 7.22 -23.37
N LEU A 193 11.36 7.00 -22.11
CA LEU A 193 12.23 7.22 -20.96
C LEU A 193 13.46 6.29 -21.01
N VAL A 194 13.26 5.05 -21.47
CA VAL A 194 14.35 4.08 -21.66
C VAL A 194 14.02 3.19 -22.85
N GLU A 195 15.03 2.81 -23.62
CA GLU A 195 14.91 1.83 -24.70
C GLU A 195 15.28 0.43 -24.17
N PRO A 196 14.66 -0.66 -24.68
CA PRO A 196 15.07 -2.00 -24.32
C PRO A 196 16.52 -2.28 -24.72
N ASP A 197 17.37 -2.61 -23.74
CA ASP A 197 18.75 -2.99 -23.94
C ASP A 197 19.08 -4.23 -23.11
N TYR A 198 19.17 -5.37 -23.78
CA TYR A 198 19.48 -6.65 -23.13
C TYR A 198 21.00 -6.89 -22.99
N THR A 199 21.85 -5.93 -23.41
CA THR A 199 23.31 -6.02 -23.26
C THR A 199 23.81 -5.52 -21.91
N ILE A 200 22.98 -4.78 -21.17
CA ILE A 200 23.29 -4.23 -19.85
C ILE A 200 22.68 -5.07 -18.71
N THR A 201 23.22 -4.91 -17.51
CA THR A 201 22.68 -5.59 -16.32
C THR A 201 21.34 -4.98 -15.89
N THR A 202 20.56 -5.71 -15.10
CA THR A 202 19.32 -5.19 -14.50
C THR A 202 19.57 -3.93 -13.66
N ALA A 203 20.64 -3.92 -12.86
CA ALA A 203 21.03 -2.77 -12.06
C ALA A 203 21.30 -1.52 -12.92
N GLN A 204 21.98 -1.70 -14.06
CA GLN A 204 22.22 -0.62 -15.02
C GLN A 204 20.92 -0.13 -15.66
N ALA A 205 20.06 -1.05 -16.13
CA ALA A 205 18.77 -0.69 -16.75
C ALA A 205 17.89 0.12 -15.79
N TYR A 206 17.83 -0.31 -14.53
CA TYR A 206 17.05 0.36 -13.49
C TYR A 206 17.64 1.72 -13.13
N THR A 207 18.95 1.79 -12.91
CA THR A 207 19.62 3.06 -12.60
C THR A 207 19.47 4.08 -13.74
N GLN A 208 19.57 3.65 -15.00
CA GLN A 208 19.37 4.52 -16.16
C GLN A 208 17.95 5.07 -16.25
N LEU A 209 16.93 4.24 -16.01
CA LEU A 209 15.55 4.70 -15.95
C LEU A 209 15.35 5.74 -14.84
N ALA A 210 15.86 5.46 -13.63
CA ALA A 210 15.74 6.38 -12.50
C ALA A 210 16.42 7.73 -12.78
N LEU A 211 17.63 7.71 -13.34
CA LEU A 211 18.34 8.92 -13.77
C LEU A 211 17.52 9.71 -14.79
N ARG A 212 16.98 9.03 -15.81
CA ARG A 212 16.17 9.72 -16.82
C ARG A 212 14.94 10.39 -16.20
N VAL A 213 14.28 9.73 -15.26
CA VAL A 213 13.11 10.29 -14.57
C VAL A 213 13.50 11.52 -13.74
N VAL A 214 14.59 11.46 -12.99
CA VAL A 214 15.09 12.62 -12.21
C VAL A 214 15.52 13.79 -13.11
N GLU A 215 16.07 13.51 -14.29
CA GLU A 215 16.51 14.54 -15.25
C GLU A 215 15.36 15.16 -16.06
N THR A 216 14.27 14.42 -16.28
CA THR A 216 13.17 14.85 -17.15
C THR A 216 11.99 15.43 -16.37
N MET A 217 11.84 15.05 -15.10
CA MET A 217 10.75 15.51 -14.24
C MET A 217 11.23 16.59 -13.28
N ASP A 218 10.40 17.61 -13.04
CA ASP A 218 10.70 18.68 -12.08
C ASP A 218 10.45 18.26 -10.61
N THR A 219 10.12 16.97 -10.38
CA THR A 219 9.76 16.39 -9.07
C THR A 219 10.66 15.19 -8.73
N LEU A 220 10.77 14.89 -7.44
CA LEU A 220 11.41 13.68 -6.91
C LEU A 220 10.37 12.63 -6.49
N GLU A 221 9.27 12.52 -7.25
CA GLU A 221 8.22 11.54 -6.99
C GLU A 221 8.77 10.10 -6.99
N ILE A 222 9.81 9.82 -7.77
CA ILE A 222 10.46 8.49 -7.80
C ILE A 222 10.88 7.98 -6.41
N LEU A 223 11.25 8.87 -5.49
CA LEU A 223 11.67 8.51 -4.13
C LEU A 223 10.52 7.96 -3.29
N ALA A 224 9.26 8.26 -3.66
CA ALA A 224 8.07 7.70 -3.04
C ALA A 224 7.88 6.19 -3.30
N PHE A 225 8.61 5.64 -4.25
CA PHE A 225 8.48 4.24 -4.66
C PHE A 225 9.69 3.40 -4.28
N VAL A 226 10.61 3.97 -3.49
CA VAL A 226 11.75 3.25 -2.93
C VAL A 226 11.28 2.39 -1.76
N ASP A 227 11.38 1.07 -1.96
CA ASP A 227 11.11 0.05 -0.95
C ASP A 227 12.14 -1.07 -1.08
N HIS A 228 13.18 -1.02 -0.24
CA HIS A 228 14.28 -1.99 -0.22
C HIS A 228 14.15 -2.98 0.93
N HIS A 229 14.75 -4.16 0.79
CA HIS A 229 14.86 -5.15 1.87
C HIS A 229 15.98 -4.82 2.87
N GLU A 230 15.93 -5.41 4.07
CA GLU A 230 16.99 -5.22 5.08
C GLU A 230 18.31 -5.86 4.68
N GLU A 231 18.25 -6.99 3.98
CA GLU A 231 19.41 -7.66 3.42
C GLU A 231 19.93 -6.88 2.20
N PRO A 232 21.26 -6.85 1.96
CA PRO A 232 21.80 -6.28 0.75
C PRO A 232 21.06 -6.84 -0.46
N GLY A 233 20.48 -5.95 -1.27
CA GLY A 233 19.75 -6.37 -2.46
C GLY A 233 20.65 -7.21 -3.36
N VAL A 234 20.05 -8.17 -4.06
CA VAL A 234 20.74 -8.96 -5.10
C VAL A 234 21.30 -8.04 -6.20
N LEU A 235 20.68 -6.86 -6.37
CA LEU A 235 21.08 -5.84 -7.33
C LEU A 235 21.92 -4.75 -6.65
N ASP A 236 23.07 -4.45 -7.27
CA ASP A 236 23.94 -3.32 -6.90
C ASP A 236 23.38 -2.01 -7.50
N ILE A 237 22.33 -1.48 -6.87
CA ILE A 237 21.67 -0.23 -7.25
C ILE A 237 21.77 0.84 -6.14
N PRO A 238 21.83 2.13 -6.49
CA PRO A 238 21.77 3.22 -5.51
C PRO A 238 20.50 3.15 -4.66
N SER A 239 20.57 3.57 -3.39
CA SER A 239 19.41 3.42 -2.49
C SER A 239 18.21 4.30 -2.87
N TRP A 240 18.44 5.36 -3.65
CA TRP A 240 17.39 6.23 -4.18
C TRP A 240 16.73 5.68 -5.46
N VAL A 241 17.22 4.57 -6.02
CA VAL A 241 16.62 3.88 -7.17
C VAL A 241 15.63 2.82 -6.66
N PRO A 242 14.36 2.84 -7.10
CA PRO A 242 13.42 1.76 -6.80
C PRO A 242 13.88 0.41 -7.38
N ASP A 243 13.82 -0.66 -6.59
CA ASP A 243 14.07 -2.01 -7.09
C ASP A 243 12.82 -2.57 -7.79
N TRP A 244 12.58 -2.26 -9.06
CA TRP A 244 11.37 -2.74 -9.73
C TRP A 244 11.25 -4.28 -9.85
N HIS A 245 12.29 -5.06 -9.54
CA HIS A 245 12.21 -6.52 -9.54
C HIS A 245 11.65 -7.09 -8.24
N ALA A 246 12.00 -6.49 -7.10
CA ALA A 246 11.55 -6.98 -5.81
C ALA A 246 10.03 -6.90 -5.66
N LEU A 247 9.43 -7.95 -5.09
CA LEU A 247 8.00 -7.99 -4.82
C LEU A 247 7.63 -6.87 -3.86
N ASN A 248 6.74 -6.00 -4.33
CA ASN A 248 6.28 -4.87 -3.56
C ASN A 248 5.34 -5.33 -2.45
N LEU A 249 5.73 -5.09 -1.20
CA LEU A 249 4.96 -5.46 -0.01
C LEU A 249 4.06 -4.34 0.50
N THR A 250 4.17 -3.13 -0.07
CA THR A 250 3.45 -1.94 0.43
C THR A 250 2.73 -1.22 -0.70
N ALA A 251 1.51 -0.74 -0.46
CA ALA A 251 0.90 0.22 -1.37
C ALA A 251 1.63 1.58 -1.31
N PRO A 252 1.52 2.42 -2.35
CA PRO A 252 1.94 3.82 -2.27
C PRO A 252 1.16 4.51 -1.15
N LEU A 253 1.82 5.42 -0.44
CA LEU A 253 1.18 6.18 0.62
C LEU A 253 0.08 7.10 0.02
N ARG A 254 -1.18 6.99 0.45
CA ARG A 254 -2.33 7.70 -0.18
C ARG A 254 -2.68 9.08 0.46
N CYS A 255 -1.72 9.70 1.15
CA CYS A 255 -1.87 10.96 1.89
C CYS A 255 -1.86 12.20 0.96
N PRO A 256 -2.39 13.39 1.37
CA PRO A 256 -2.08 14.62 0.68
C PRO A 256 -0.59 14.90 0.87
N THR A 257 0.05 15.32 -0.20
CA THR A 257 1.45 14.99 -0.42
C THR A 257 2.28 16.17 -0.85
N LYS A 258 1.96 17.31 -0.26
CA LYS A 258 2.76 18.52 -0.41
C LYS A 258 3.70 18.67 0.77
N ALA A 259 4.37 17.58 1.16
CA ALA A 259 5.33 17.62 2.27
C ALA A 259 6.43 18.67 2.00
N ALA A 260 6.87 18.77 0.75
CA ALA A 260 7.69 19.85 0.23
C ALA A 260 6.98 20.60 -0.90
N ASN A 261 7.51 21.77 -1.28
CA ASN A 261 7.05 22.49 -2.47
C ASN A 261 7.20 21.62 -3.73
N GLU A 262 6.15 21.60 -4.57
CA GLU A 262 6.04 20.71 -5.74
C GLU A 262 7.12 20.95 -6.80
N LYS A 263 7.61 22.20 -6.92
CA LYS A 263 8.71 22.52 -7.82
C LYS A 263 10.02 22.41 -7.06
N SER A 264 10.86 21.46 -7.47
CA SER A 264 12.27 21.56 -7.11
C SER A 264 12.83 22.81 -7.78
N ASP A 265 13.56 23.64 -7.05
CA ASP A 265 14.22 24.83 -7.61
C ASP A 265 15.45 24.44 -8.46
N LYS A 266 15.39 23.28 -9.12
CA LYS A 266 16.53 22.55 -9.74
C LYS A 266 17.68 22.29 -8.76
N SER A 267 17.37 22.13 -7.48
CA SER A 267 18.36 21.87 -6.41
C SER A 267 18.81 20.42 -6.31
N VAL A 268 18.50 19.60 -7.32
CA VAL A 268 18.87 18.20 -7.40
C VAL A 268 20.04 18.08 -8.38
N SER A 269 21.10 17.39 -7.97
CA SER A 269 22.24 17.09 -8.83
C SER A 269 22.68 15.65 -8.67
N ILE A 270 23.05 15.02 -9.78
CA ILE A 270 23.65 13.68 -9.77
C ILE A 270 25.16 13.85 -9.76
N LEU A 271 25.82 13.26 -8.77
CA LEU A 271 27.28 13.23 -8.66
C LEU A 271 27.78 11.83 -8.98
N GLU A 272 28.96 11.76 -9.60
CA GLU A 272 29.66 10.50 -9.81
C GLU A 272 30.65 10.26 -8.66
N SER A 273 30.72 9.03 -8.19
CA SER A 273 31.71 8.57 -7.22
C SER A 273 32.28 7.22 -7.65
N GLU A 274 33.41 6.83 -7.07
CA GLU A 274 34.01 5.51 -7.28
C GLU A 274 33.06 4.36 -6.89
N SER A 275 32.12 4.62 -5.98
CA SER A 275 31.12 3.66 -5.48
C SER A 275 29.75 3.74 -6.16
N GLY A 276 29.56 4.60 -7.18
CA GLY A 276 28.29 4.71 -7.91
C GLY A 276 27.73 6.12 -8.04
N LYS A 277 26.42 6.22 -8.32
CA LYS A 277 25.70 7.48 -8.58
C LYS A 277 25.09 8.02 -7.30
N ILE A 278 25.45 9.26 -6.94
CA ILE A 278 24.97 9.94 -5.73
C ILE A 278 23.90 10.96 -6.12
N LEU A 279 22.75 10.90 -5.47
CA LEU A 279 21.70 11.91 -5.56
C LEU A 279 21.94 12.98 -4.48
N ARG A 280 22.43 14.15 -4.89
CA ARG A 280 22.53 15.32 -4.00
C ARG A 280 21.23 16.11 -4.08
N CYS A 281 20.56 16.26 -2.95
CA CYS A 281 19.32 17.02 -2.82
C CYS A 281 19.33 17.93 -1.58
N ARG A 282 18.55 19.01 -1.61
CA ARG A 282 18.27 19.85 -0.45
C ARG A 282 17.06 19.36 0.31
N GLY A 283 17.11 19.45 1.64
CA GLY A 283 15.98 19.12 2.48
C GLY A 283 16.09 19.70 3.88
N VAL A 284 15.01 19.53 4.63
CA VAL A 284 14.87 20.00 6.01
C VAL A 284 14.87 18.80 6.95
N PHE A 285 15.77 18.81 7.93
CA PHE A 285 15.75 17.82 9.01
C PHE A 285 14.55 18.08 9.94
N VAL A 286 13.69 17.07 10.09
CA VAL A 286 12.52 17.15 10.97
C VAL A 286 12.89 16.64 12.36
N ASP A 287 13.27 15.36 12.45
CA ASP A 287 13.55 14.69 13.72
C ASP A 287 14.24 13.33 13.52
N THR A 288 14.57 12.66 14.63
CA THR A 288 15.18 11.32 14.66
C THR A 288 14.23 10.30 15.28
N LEU A 289 14.22 9.08 14.74
CA LEU A 289 13.42 7.95 15.22
C LEU A 289 13.96 7.45 16.56
N ARG A 290 13.07 7.28 17.55
CA ARG A 290 13.42 6.84 18.90
C ARG A 290 12.74 5.54 19.33
N ALA A 291 11.53 5.31 18.88
CA ALA A 291 10.79 4.08 19.17
C ALA A 291 10.06 3.58 17.93
N ILE A 292 9.93 2.27 17.76
CA ILE A 292 9.36 1.66 16.57
C ILE A 292 8.56 0.41 16.96
N SER A 293 7.35 0.27 16.43
CA SER A 293 6.52 -0.92 16.59
C SER A 293 7.09 -2.13 15.87
N GLU A 294 6.45 -3.28 16.02
CA GLU A 294 6.67 -4.42 15.12
C GLU A 294 6.02 -4.14 13.76
N MET A 295 6.39 -4.90 12.74
CA MET A 295 5.80 -4.80 11.40
C MET A 295 4.34 -5.21 11.41
N ILE A 296 3.50 -4.38 10.81
CA ILE A 296 2.08 -4.65 10.64
C ILE A 296 1.90 -5.67 9.52
N GLU A 297 1.43 -6.87 9.87
CA GLU A 297 1.13 -7.93 8.92
C GLU A 297 -0.35 -7.88 8.51
N PRO A 298 -0.70 -8.06 7.21
CA PRO A 298 -2.08 -8.03 6.74
C PRO A 298 -3.02 -8.99 7.50
N SER A 299 -2.52 -10.19 7.83
CA SER A 299 -3.25 -11.20 8.62
C SER A 299 -3.54 -10.76 10.06
N GLY A 300 -2.74 -9.82 10.59
CA GLY A 300 -2.89 -9.28 11.95
C GLY A 300 -3.98 -8.22 12.09
N LEU A 301 -4.52 -7.70 10.99
CA LEU A 301 -5.43 -6.55 11.01
C LEU A 301 -6.89 -6.88 11.33
N ILE A 302 -7.32 -8.12 11.08
CA ILE A 302 -8.74 -8.50 11.22
C ILE A 302 -9.03 -8.88 12.67
N VAL A 303 -9.98 -8.20 13.30
CA VAL A 303 -10.49 -8.60 14.62
C VAL A 303 -11.64 -9.59 14.43
N THR A 304 -11.54 -10.79 15.02
CA THR A 304 -12.59 -11.82 14.90
C THR A 304 -13.05 -12.30 16.27
N THR A 305 -12.36 -13.28 16.83
CA THR A 305 -12.63 -13.83 18.17
C THR A 305 -11.40 -13.65 19.06
N LEU A 306 -11.58 -13.75 20.37
CA LEU A 306 -10.45 -13.69 21.31
C LEU A 306 -9.40 -14.78 21.01
N GLU A 307 -9.84 -15.98 20.66
CA GLU A 307 -8.95 -17.08 20.31
C GLU A 307 -8.13 -16.78 19.06
N LYS A 308 -8.77 -16.31 17.99
CA LYS A 308 -8.09 -15.92 16.75
C LYS A 308 -7.18 -14.72 16.95
N GLU A 309 -7.59 -13.74 17.78
CA GLU A 309 -6.76 -12.60 18.14
C GLU A 309 -5.49 -13.03 18.89
N LYS A 310 -5.62 -13.96 19.85
CA LYS A 310 -4.48 -14.50 20.62
C LYS A 310 -3.53 -15.37 19.78
N GLN A 311 -3.97 -15.91 18.66
CA GLN A 311 -3.14 -16.66 17.71
C GLN A 311 -2.32 -15.78 16.78
N LYS A 312 -2.62 -14.48 16.69
CA LYS A 312 -1.83 -13.55 15.87
C LYS A 312 -0.42 -13.42 16.42
N LYS A 313 0.53 -13.15 15.52
CA LYS A 313 1.90 -12.79 15.89
C LYS A 313 1.96 -11.56 16.81
N ILE A 314 1.07 -10.60 16.57
CA ILE A 314 0.89 -9.41 17.38
C ILE A 314 -0.60 -9.33 17.76
N PRO A 315 -0.98 -9.89 18.91
CA PRO A 315 -2.34 -9.73 19.43
C PRO A 315 -2.58 -8.27 19.80
N PHE A 316 -3.77 -7.76 19.48
CA PHE A 316 -4.20 -6.39 19.80
C PHE A 316 -3.21 -5.33 19.32
N LEU A 317 -3.13 -5.15 18.00
CA LEU A 317 -2.12 -4.31 17.34
C LEU A 317 -2.00 -2.89 17.94
N ILE A 318 -3.12 -2.25 18.28
CA ILE A 318 -3.11 -0.90 18.86
C ILE A 318 -2.45 -0.88 20.25
N ASP A 319 -2.65 -1.91 21.06
CA ASP A 319 -1.97 -2.05 22.35
C ASP A 319 -0.48 -2.29 22.19
N HIS A 320 -0.09 -3.05 21.15
CA HIS A 320 1.32 -3.22 20.79
C HIS A 320 1.95 -1.89 20.40
N ILE A 321 1.31 -1.13 19.51
CA ILE A 321 1.78 0.20 19.11
C ILE A 321 1.91 1.11 20.34
N TRP A 322 0.90 1.15 21.21
CA TRP A 322 0.93 1.91 22.46
C TRP A 322 2.12 1.53 23.34
N ARG A 323 2.34 0.22 23.55
CA ARG A 323 3.44 -0.28 24.39
C ARG A 323 4.80 0.11 23.83
N GLU A 324 5.03 -0.12 22.54
CA GLU A 324 6.33 0.13 21.89
C GLU A 324 6.62 1.61 21.71
N THR A 325 5.61 2.42 21.42
CA THR A 325 5.80 3.84 21.05
C THR A 325 5.47 4.81 22.16
N VAL A 326 4.67 4.43 23.16
CA VAL A 326 4.27 5.33 24.26
C VAL A 326 4.82 4.91 25.61
N ILE A 327 4.63 3.65 26.01
CA ILE A 327 5.05 3.19 27.35
C ILE A 327 6.57 3.04 27.43
N LYS A 328 7.18 2.34 26.46
CA LYS A 328 8.62 2.02 26.52
C LYS A 328 9.55 3.24 26.42
N PRO A 329 9.35 4.20 25.51
CA PRO A 329 10.26 5.35 25.42
C PRO A 329 10.00 6.38 26.52
N GLU A 330 11.06 7.00 27.02
CA GLU A 330 11.00 8.14 27.95
C GLU A 330 10.57 9.45 27.24
N ILE A 331 9.50 9.39 26.44
CA ILE A 331 8.94 10.52 25.70
C ILE A 331 7.49 10.71 26.17
N PRO A 332 7.17 11.81 26.88
CA PRO A 332 5.81 12.06 27.35
C PRO A 332 4.82 12.19 26.18
N LEU A 333 3.67 11.52 26.27
CA LEU A 333 2.53 11.77 25.38
C LEU A 333 1.70 12.93 25.95
N ALA A 334 1.25 13.87 25.10
CA ALA A 334 0.49 15.02 25.61
C ALA A 334 -0.93 14.63 26.04
N SER A 335 -1.62 13.79 25.25
CA SER A 335 -2.92 13.21 25.60
C SER A 335 -3.24 11.98 24.75
N ILE A 336 -4.21 11.16 25.19
CA ILE A 336 -4.76 10.08 24.35
C ILE A 336 -5.39 10.61 23.05
N GLY A 337 -5.97 11.82 23.07
CA GLY A 337 -6.55 12.44 21.88
C GLY A 337 -5.50 12.69 20.80
N GLU A 338 -4.30 13.11 21.18
CA GLU A 338 -3.18 13.27 20.24
C GLU A 338 -2.80 11.93 19.59
N LEU A 339 -2.72 10.86 20.38
CA LEU A 339 -2.44 9.53 19.86
C LEU A 339 -3.49 9.09 18.85
N ILE A 340 -4.78 9.25 19.18
CA ILE A 340 -5.88 8.82 18.30
C ILE A 340 -5.86 9.58 16.98
N VAL A 341 -5.68 10.91 17.02
CA VAL A 341 -5.58 11.72 15.80
C VAL A 341 -4.37 11.30 14.98
N ALA A 342 -3.22 11.14 15.63
CA ALA A 342 -1.98 10.81 14.93
C ALA A 342 -2.02 9.41 14.32
N LEU A 343 -2.46 8.39 15.07
CA LEU A 343 -2.61 7.01 14.59
C LEU A 343 -3.73 6.90 13.54
N GLY A 344 -4.83 7.61 13.73
CA GLY A 344 -5.92 7.69 12.75
C GLY A 344 -5.41 8.17 11.40
N LEU A 345 -4.60 9.24 11.39
CA LEU A 345 -3.96 9.74 10.18
C LEU A 345 -2.93 8.76 9.61
N VAL A 346 -1.94 8.33 10.40
CA VAL A 346 -0.78 7.64 9.84
C VAL A 346 -1.09 6.20 9.45
N LEU A 347 -2.02 5.51 10.13
CA LEU A 347 -2.41 4.15 9.78
C LEU A 347 -3.30 4.08 8.54
N THR A 348 -4.17 5.07 8.35
CA THR A 348 -5.08 5.13 7.19
C THR A 348 -4.47 5.87 6.00
N GLY A 349 -3.45 6.69 6.26
CA GLY A 349 -2.87 7.59 5.27
C GLY A 349 -3.68 8.85 5.04
N GLY A 350 -4.65 9.19 5.90
CA GLY A 350 -5.43 10.42 5.77
C GLY A 350 -6.17 10.53 4.44
N TYR A 351 -6.87 9.45 4.05
CA TYR A 351 -7.48 9.23 2.74
C TYR A 351 -8.24 10.44 2.15
N TRP A 352 -7.75 10.94 1.01
CA TRP A 352 -8.48 11.89 0.16
C TRP A 352 -9.24 11.11 -0.90
N ASP A 353 -10.56 11.06 -0.77
CA ASP A 353 -11.37 10.89 -1.97
C ASP A 353 -11.43 12.27 -2.62
N THR A 354 -10.86 12.36 -3.81
CA THR A 354 -10.72 13.60 -4.61
C THR A 354 -12.06 14.19 -5.09
N LYS A 355 -13.20 13.79 -4.51
CA LYS A 355 -14.54 14.18 -4.96
C LYS A 355 -15.39 15.01 -4.00
N ASP A 356 -14.97 15.32 -2.77
CA ASP A 356 -15.74 16.23 -1.91
C ASP A 356 -14.90 17.06 -0.94
N SER A 357 -15.37 18.28 -0.68
CA SER A 357 -14.69 19.38 0.02
C SER A 357 -14.60 19.27 1.56
N THR A 358 -14.41 18.08 2.13
CA THR A 358 -14.59 17.80 3.58
C THR A 358 -13.37 17.19 4.29
N VAL A 359 -12.19 17.72 4.03
CA VAL A 359 -10.89 17.22 4.56
C VAL A 359 -10.88 17.09 6.09
N GLY A 360 -11.45 18.08 6.79
CA GLY A 360 -11.54 18.08 8.26
C GLY A 360 -12.45 16.96 8.78
N ASP A 361 -13.65 16.86 8.21
CA ASP A 361 -14.68 15.89 8.62
C ASP A 361 -14.18 14.43 8.50
N ARG A 362 -13.30 14.13 7.53
CA ARG A 362 -12.74 12.78 7.35
C ARG A 362 -11.65 12.42 8.36
N GLN A 363 -10.75 13.35 8.69
CA GLN A 363 -9.72 13.09 9.72
C GLN A 363 -10.37 12.88 11.10
N GLU A 364 -11.43 13.64 11.35
CA GLU A 364 -12.27 13.47 12.53
C GLU A 364 -12.94 12.09 12.53
N GLN A 365 -13.57 11.70 11.41
CA GLN A 365 -14.18 10.37 11.28
C GLN A 365 -13.17 9.23 11.49
N GLN A 366 -11.95 9.33 10.96
CA GLN A 366 -10.90 8.32 11.18
C GLN A 366 -10.50 8.19 12.65
N SER A 367 -10.52 9.31 13.39
CA SER A 367 -10.27 9.32 14.82
C SER A 367 -11.41 8.61 15.59
N TYR A 368 -12.66 8.81 15.17
CA TYR A 368 -13.83 8.11 15.70
C TYR A 368 -13.76 6.61 15.40
N ASP A 369 -13.42 6.24 14.18
CA ASP A 369 -13.28 4.86 13.72
C ASP A 369 -12.16 4.11 14.49
N LEU A 370 -11.03 4.77 14.76
CA LEU A 370 -9.97 4.21 15.62
C LEU A 370 -10.44 4.03 17.06
N ALA A 371 -11.16 5.02 17.62
CA ALA A 371 -11.72 4.90 18.97
C ALA A 371 -12.68 3.70 19.07
N ALA A 372 -13.52 3.47 18.04
CA ALA A 372 -14.37 2.29 17.95
C ALA A 372 -13.57 0.99 17.88
N LEU A 373 -12.45 0.95 17.14
CA LEU A 373 -11.56 -0.21 17.12
C LEU A 373 -10.91 -0.50 18.49
N ILE A 374 -10.50 0.53 19.22
CA ILE A 374 -9.96 0.38 20.59
C ILE A 374 -11.00 -0.27 21.51
N LEU A 375 -12.25 0.17 21.44
CA LEU A 375 -13.34 -0.44 22.23
C LEU A 375 -13.67 -1.86 21.78
N GLU A 376 -13.57 -2.17 20.48
CA GLU A 376 -13.80 -3.52 19.99
C GLU A 376 -12.74 -4.51 20.50
N TYR A 377 -11.47 -4.08 20.58
CA TYR A 377 -10.43 -4.85 21.26
C TYR A 377 -10.74 -5.08 22.74
N GLU A 378 -11.18 -4.05 23.44
CA GLU A 378 -11.57 -4.18 24.85
C GLU A 378 -12.76 -5.12 25.03
N ARG A 379 -13.76 -5.05 24.14
CA ARG A 379 -14.94 -5.92 24.16
C ARG A 379 -14.59 -7.39 23.96
N VAL A 380 -13.58 -7.68 23.14
CA VAL A 380 -13.13 -9.05 22.85
C VAL A 380 -12.28 -9.62 23.99
N ARG A 381 -11.65 -8.78 24.82
CA ARG A 381 -10.90 -9.22 26.01
C ARG A 381 -11.84 -9.82 27.07
N THR A 382 -11.30 -10.70 27.91
CA THR A 382 -11.99 -11.20 29.11
C THR A 382 -11.50 -10.43 30.34
N ASP A 383 -12.29 -10.38 31.42
CA ASP A 383 -12.00 -9.67 32.69
C ASP A 383 -10.66 -9.99 33.38
N ARG A 384 -9.81 -10.86 32.80
CA ARG A 384 -8.51 -11.29 33.34
C ARG A 384 -7.29 -10.65 32.65
N ASP A 385 -7.45 -9.92 31.54
CA ASP A 385 -6.35 -9.32 30.77
C ASP A 385 -6.28 -7.78 31.01
N LEU A 386 -5.65 -7.37 32.13
CA LEU A 386 -5.59 -5.97 32.62
C LEU A 386 -4.53 -5.06 31.98
N ASP A 387 -3.85 -5.48 30.91
CA ASP A 387 -2.67 -4.79 30.35
C ASP A 387 -2.91 -4.01 29.04
N GLY A 388 -4.18 -3.77 28.68
CA GLY A 388 -4.56 -3.09 27.44
C GLY A 388 -4.41 -1.57 27.50
N LEU A 389 -4.33 -0.92 26.34
CA LEU A 389 -4.31 0.54 26.21
C LEU A 389 -5.46 1.16 27.00
N PHE A 390 -6.69 0.71 26.74
CA PHE A 390 -7.90 1.31 27.30
C PHE A 390 -7.94 1.25 28.83
N VAL A 391 -7.58 0.11 29.41
CA VAL A 391 -7.54 -0.10 30.88
C VAL A 391 -6.45 0.77 31.52
N SER A 392 -5.36 1.07 30.82
CA SER A 392 -4.28 1.93 31.32
C SER A 392 -4.61 3.41 31.37
N LEU A 393 -5.70 3.84 30.72
CA LEU A 393 -6.13 5.24 30.65
C LEU A 393 -6.83 5.69 31.95
N SER A 394 -6.74 6.98 32.24
CA SER A 394 -7.54 7.62 33.28
C SER A 394 -9.04 7.58 32.96
N THR A 395 -9.90 7.79 33.97
CA THR A 395 -11.36 7.79 33.76
C THR A 395 -11.83 8.82 32.75
N GLU A 396 -11.21 10.01 32.73
CA GLU A 396 -11.53 11.08 31.77
C GLU A 396 -11.16 10.68 30.34
N GLU A 397 -9.99 10.08 30.16
CA GLU A 397 -9.51 9.59 28.87
C GLU A 397 -10.34 8.42 28.34
N GLN A 398 -10.73 7.49 29.21
CA GLN A 398 -11.65 6.41 28.82
C GLN A 398 -12.99 6.97 28.33
N GLU A 399 -13.53 8.01 28.99
CA GLU A 399 -14.78 8.64 28.57
C GLU A 399 -14.64 9.37 27.24
N LEU A 400 -13.51 10.02 26.99
CA LEU A 400 -13.20 10.60 25.69
C LEU A 400 -13.23 9.53 24.59
N VAL A 401 -12.54 8.40 24.78
CA VAL A 401 -12.55 7.29 23.80
C VAL A 401 -13.96 6.76 23.58
N ARG A 402 -14.75 6.57 24.65
CA ARG A 402 -16.15 6.15 24.53
C ARG A 402 -16.98 7.14 23.73
N SER A 403 -16.85 8.43 24.00
CA SER A 403 -17.60 9.48 23.30
C SER A 403 -17.30 9.53 21.80
N MET A 404 -16.02 9.41 21.44
CA MET A 404 -15.55 9.37 20.05
C MET A 404 -16.06 8.13 19.31
N ALA A 405 -16.02 6.98 19.97
CA ALA A 405 -16.41 5.70 19.37
C ALA A 405 -17.91 5.63 18.99
N ILE A 406 -18.78 6.46 19.57
CA ILE A 406 -20.23 6.47 19.27
C ILE A 406 -20.50 6.71 17.78
N GLN A 407 -19.67 7.54 17.13
CA GLN A 407 -19.81 7.87 15.71
C GLN A 407 -18.84 7.07 14.82
N GLY A 408 -18.05 6.17 15.42
CA GLY A 408 -17.00 5.43 14.75
C GLY A 408 -17.42 4.03 14.30
N SER A 409 -16.65 3.48 13.37
CA SER A 409 -16.76 2.11 12.89
C SER A 409 -15.40 1.43 12.89
N ALA A 410 -15.21 0.46 13.80
CA ALA A 410 -14.00 -0.37 13.85
C ALA A 410 -13.74 -1.09 12.51
N HIS A 411 -14.82 -1.54 11.86
CA HIS A 411 -14.74 -2.18 10.54
C HIS A 411 -14.22 -1.21 9.47
N GLN A 412 -14.72 0.02 9.46
CA GLN A 412 -14.26 1.03 8.50
C GLN A 412 -12.80 1.38 8.75
N PHE A 413 -12.39 1.48 10.01
CA PHE A 413 -10.98 1.70 10.34
C PHE A 413 -10.08 0.60 9.78
N VAL A 414 -10.47 -0.67 9.98
CA VAL A 414 -9.71 -1.82 9.46
C VAL A 414 -9.62 -1.76 7.93
N GLN A 415 -10.71 -1.43 7.24
CA GLN A 415 -10.71 -1.24 5.78
C GLN A 415 -9.70 -0.15 5.37
N ASP A 416 -9.80 1.03 5.97
CA ASP A 416 -8.99 2.20 5.60
C ASP A 416 -7.50 2.01 5.94
N MET A 417 -7.19 1.36 7.06
CA MET A 417 -5.81 1.14 7.47
C MET A 417 -5.12 0.03 6.68
N THR A 418 -5.85 -0.93 6.10
CA THR A 418 -5.25 -2.17 5.60
C THR A 418 -4.16 -1.93 4.56
N TRP A 419 -4.49 -1.24 3.46
CA TRP A 419 -3.54 -1.08 2.35
C TRP A 419 -2.43 -0.09 2.66
N THR A 420 -2.71 0.94 3.45
CA THR A 420 -1.71 1.95 3.82
C THR A 420 -0.71 1.41 4.84
N SER A 421 -1.19 0.72 5.88
CA SER A 421 -0.36 0.30 7.02
C SER A 421 0.37 -1.04 6.83
N MET A 422 -0.08 -1.88 5.89
CA MET A 422 0.53 -3.20 5.68
C MET A 422 2.03 -3.11 5.37
N CYS A 423 2.80 -4.04 5.96
CA CYS A 423 4.24 -4.17 5.80
C CYS A 423 5.03 -2.89 6.12
N ARG A 424 4.48 -2.05 6.98
CA ARG A 424 5.10 -0.85 7.55
C ARG A 424 5.13 -0.97 9.07
N ARG A 425 5.79 -0.02 9.73
CA ARG A 425 5.87 0.05 11.19
C ARG A 425 5.52 1.45 11.64
N VAL A 426 4.83 1.57 12.77
CA VAL A 426 4.61 2.85 13.44
C VAL A 426 5.88 3.23 14.18
N PHE A 427 6.24 4.50 14.19
CA PHE A 427 7.36 5.00 14.99
C PHE A 427 6.96 6.23 15.79
N ARG A 428 7.81 6.53 16.77
CA ARG A 428 7.82 7.78 17.50
C ARG A 428 9.19 8.44 17.46
N THR A 429 9.21 9.74 17.24
CA THR A 429 10.43 10.53 17.12
C THR A 429 10.88 11.09 18.47
N ALA A 430 12.12 11.59 18.56
CA ALA A 430 12.66 12.18 19.79
C ALA A 430 11.86 13.38 20.32
N LYS A 431 11.21 14.16 19.45
CA LYS A 431 10.29 15.26 19.82
C LYS A 431 8.83 14.82 19.99
N GLY A 432 8.55 13.52 19.90
CA GLY A 432 7.23 12.95 20.18
C GLY A 432 6.28 12.78 19.00
N HIS A 433 6.69 13.09 17.76
CA HIS A 433 5.83 12.91 16.59
C HIS A 433 5.62 11.42 16.30
N PHE A 434 4.40 11.08 15.88
CA PHE A 434 4.09 9.75 15.35
C PHE A 434 4.20 9.71 13.84
N GLY A 435 4.58 8.56 13.32
CA GLY A 435 4.62 8.33 11.89
C GLY A 435 4.52 6.86 11.52
N LEU A 436 4.39 6.62 10.22
CA LEU A 436 4.34 5.30 9.61
C LEU A 436 5.41 5.23 8.53
N GLY A 437 6.38 4.33 8.71
CA GLY A 437 7.57 4.26 7.86
C GLY A 437 7.88 2.86 7.32
N PRO A 438 8.93 2.72 6.49
CA PRO A 438 9.34 1.47 5.87
C PRO A 438 9.69 0.40 6.92
N ARG A 439 9.47 -0.87 6.59
CA ARG A 439 9.78 -2.01 7.49
C ARG A 439 11.25 -2.06 7.95
N THR A 440 12.16 -1.54 7.15
CA THR A 440 13.62 -1.62 7.33
C THR A 440 14.21 -0.48 8.16
N MET A 441 13.37 0.47 8.60
CA MET A 441 13.82 1.59 9.45
C MET A 441 14.24 1.12 10.85
N LYS A 442 15.14 1.88 11.46
CA LYS A 442 15.79 1.57 12.74
C LYS A 442 15.86 2.81 13.62
N GLU A 443 16.00 2.59 14.92
CA GLU A 443 16.26 3.68 15.87
C GLU A 443 17.51 4.47 15.43
N GLY A 444 17.44 5.79 15.49
CA GLY A 444 18.51 6.68 15.03
C GLY A 444 18.41 7.10 13.56
N ASP A 445 17.54 6.48 12.76
CA ASP A 445 17.24 6.97 11.42
C ASP A 445 16.59 8.38 11.48
N MET A 446 16.80 9.16 10.43
CA MET A 446 16.44 10.57 10.36
C MET A 446 15.24 10.79 9.45
N ILE A 447 14.34 11.69 9.85
CA ILE A 447 13.24 12.16 9.01
C ILE A 447 13.68 13.44 8.32
N VAL A 448 13.59 13.45 7.01
CA VAL A 448 13.97 14.58 6.18
C VAL A 448 12.89 14.87 5.16
N VAL A 449 12.46 16.13 5.09
CA VAL A 449 11.59 16.61 4.01
C VAL A 449 12.46 17.15 2.89
N VAL A 450 12.57 16.38 1.81
CA VAL A 450 13.40 16.73 0.64
C VAL A 450 12.61 17.57 -0.34
N GLN A 451 13.22 18.64 -0.87
CA GLN A 451 12.59 19.51 -1.88
C GLN A 451 12.18 18.72 -3.12
N GLY A 452 10.96 18.92 -3.62
CA GLY A 452 10.39 18.18 -4.75
C GLY A 452 9.93 16.74 -4.41
N SER A 453 10.14 16.25 -3.18
CA SER A 453 9.60 14.97 -2.73
C SER A 453 8.12 15.09 -2.35
N LYS A 454 7.36 14.05 -2.69
CA LYS A 454 5.93 13.90 -2.39
C LYS A 454 5.67 13.61 -0.90
N TYR A 455 6.63 12.97 -0.21
CA TYR A 455 6.54 12.60 1.21
C TYR A 455 7.82 12.98 1.96
N PRO A 456 7.76 13.13 3.29
CA PRO A 456 8.96 13.01 4.11
C PRO A 456 9.64 11.65 3.85
N LEU A 457 10.96 11.63 3.96
CA LEU A 457 11.79 10.46 3.71
C LEU A 457 12.54 10.07 4.97
N ILE A 458 12.74 8.76 5.15
CA ILE A 458 13.63 8.23 6.18
C ILE A 458 15.01 8.02 5.58
N LEU A 459 16.00 8.73 6.13
CA LEU A 459 17.40 8.64 5.75
C LEU A 459 18.22 8.01 6.88
N ARG A 460 19.10 7.08 6.51
CA ARG A 460 20.09 6.49 7.43
C ARG A 460 21.46 7.08 7.16
N ARG A 461 22.13 7.57 8.19
CA ARG A 461 23.48 8.14 8.05
C ARG A 461 24.52 7.01 7.88
N CYS A 462 25.34 7.12 6.84
CA CYS A 462 26.42 6.20 6.50
C CYS A 462 27.72 6.98 6.29
N GLY A 463 28.37 7.38 7.39
CA GLY A 463 29.56 8.24 7.34
C GLY A 463 29.22 9.65 6.87
N LEU A 464 29.76 10.03 5.69
CA LEU A 464 29.50 11.31 5.02
C LEU A 464 28.25 11.28 4.13
N TYR A 465 27.73 10.08 3.83
CA TYR A 465 26.61 9.88 2.92
C TYR A 465 25.35 9.44 3.68
N PHE A 466 24.23 9.40 2.97
CA PHE A 466 22.95 8.92 3.46
C PHE A 466 22.43 7.78 2.59
N ARG A 467 21.82 6.77 3.21
CA ARG A 467 21.04 5.77 2.51
C ARG A 467 19.56 6.13 2.63
N LEU A 468 18.83 6.15 1.53
CA LEU A 468 17.37 6.24 1.56
C LEU A 468 16.79 4.92 2.04
N VAL A 469 16.06 4.97 3.16
CA VAL A 469 15.33 3.83 3.71
C VAL A 469 13.95 3.71 3.05
N GLY A 470 13.31 4.85 2.78
CA GLY A 470 12.06 4.92 2.03
C GLY A 470 11.16 6.09 2.47
N PRO A 471 9.96 6.22 1.88
CA PRO A 471 9.00 7.26 2.21
C PRO A 471 8.28 6.98 3.52
N THR A 472 7.81 8.04 4.19
CA THR A 472 7.11 7.95 5.46
C THR A 472 5.96 8.93 5.59
N LEU A 473 4.97 8.60 6.42
CA LEU A 473 4.00 9.55 6.95
C LEU A 473 4.49 10.06 8.29
N VAL A 474 4.26 11.35 8.57
CA VAL A 474 4.60 11.99 9.84
C VAL A 474 3.49 12.95 10.20
N ASN A 475 2.85 12.75 11.35
CA ASN A 475 1.80 13.66 11.80
C ASN A 475 2.37 15.08 11.94
N GLY A 476 1.72 16.05 11.30
CA GLY A 476 2.12 17.46 11.30
C GLY A 476 3.25 17.86 10.33
N PHE A 477 3.65 17.00 9.38
CA PHE A 477 4.66 17.31 8.35
C PHE A 477 4.28 16.79 6.94
N MET A 478 2.99 16.66 6.65
CA MET A 478 2.51 16.13 5.36
C MET A 478 2.11 17.24 4.36
N ASN A 479 1.97 18.48 4.81
CA ASN A 479 1.37 19.60 4.07
C ASN A 479 2.24 20.87 4.13
N GLY A 480 3.56 20.75 4.00
CA GLY A 480 4.48 21.88 3.84
C GLY A 480 4.89 22.55 5.17
N GLU A 481 4.52 21.96 6.31
CA GLU A 481 4.84 22.49 7.63
C GLU A 481 6.35 22.60 7.87
N ALA A 482 7.15 21.71 7.26
CA ALA A 482 8.60 21.80 7.30
C ALA A 482 9.12 23.10 6.64
N SER A 483 8.61 23.45 5.46
CA SER A 483 8.98 24.68 4.76
C SER A 483 8.59 25.92 5.58
N LEU A 484 7.36 25.95 6.12
CA LEU A 484 6.89 27.07 6.95
C LEU A 484 7.77 27.28 8.19
N ARG A 485 8.18 26.20 8.85
CA ARG A 485 9.11 26.27 9.99
C ARG A 485 10.51 26.69 9.57
N CYS A 486 10.95 26.34 8.36
CA CYS A 486 12.21 26.78 7.81
C CYS A 486 12.21 28.30 7.53
N ASP A 487 11.16 28.80 6.89
CA ASP A 487 10.96 30.23 6.62
C ASP A 487 10.87 31.04 7.92
N GLY A 488 10.28 30.45 8.97
CA GLY A 488 10.24 31.01 10.32
C GLY A 488 11.57 30.94 11.09
N GLY A 489 12.64 30.36 10.52
CA GLY A 489 13.96 30.23 11.16
C GLY A 489 14.03 29.19 12.28
N VAL A 490 13.05 28.29 12.38
CA VAL A 490 12.96 27.26 13.43
C VAL A 490 13.79 26.02 13.07
N ILE A 491 13.87 25.71 11.77
CA ILE A 491 14.66 24.61 11.21
C ILE A 491 15.42 25.12 9.98
N PHE A 492 16.49 24.43 9.59
CA PHE A 492 17.36 24.87 8.50
C PHE A 492 17.45 23.82 7.41
N GLU A 493 17.52 24.28 6.17
CA GLU A 493 17.84 23.44 5.02
C GLU A 493 19.31 23.07 4.99
N GLN A 494 19.58 21.85 4.52
CA GLN A 494 20.94 21.37 4.25
C GLN A 494 20.96 20.41 3.06
N ASN A 495 22.16 20.16 2.56
CA ASN A 495 22.39 19.19 1.48
C ASN A 495 22.48 17.77 2.05
N TYR A 496 21.89 16.83 1.34
CA TYR A 496 21.96 15.41 1.60
C TYR A 496 22.50 14.70 0.36
N ASP A 497 23.58 13.96 0.54
CA ASP A 497 24.21 13.14 -0.49
C ASP A 497 23.75 11.69 -0.32
N ILE A 498 22.75 11.28 -1.10
CA ILE A 498 22.12 9.97 -1.00
C ILE A 498 22.82 8.99 -1.96
N ILE A 499 23.37 7.90 -1.42
CA ILE A 499 24.10 6.86 -2.15
C ILE A 499 23.21 5.75 -2.67
#